data_AF-A0A1C3XLX1-F1
#
_entry.id   AF-A0A1C3XLX1-F1
#
_cell.length_a   1.000
_cell.length_b   1.000
_cell.length_c   1.000
_cell.angle_alpha   90.00
_cell.angle_beta   90.00
_cell.angle_gamma   90.00
#
_symmetry.space_group_name_H-M   'P 1'
#
loop_
_entity.id
_entity.type
_entity.pdbx_description
1 polymer ?
#
loop_
_entity_poly.entity_id
_entity_poly.type
_entity_poly.pdbx_seq_one_letter_code
_entity_poly.pdbx_strand_id
1 'polypeptide(L)'
;MALLILAFAGQNVSVDSGSGGTYYGNRRLARHAATLFDQDGKLVLNMDTLRVAARSIFVEVLSCRENRTDSGIVARVAGEVVGADNFLPNMGTDDFLSCLSRAALEGSCKDASILPRQKVKDTRAALVEHFKEGSFVYPAALFAPDKVNLLAWLAKNAVTAADEADDQSRIRTLATRTAAKPQMTGRSVRRLNSPPAIANPNDSPPPA
;
A
#
# COMPACT_ATOMS: atom_id res chain seq x y z
N MET A 1 12.16 3.73 -8.82
CA MET A 1 11.07 4.29 -7.97
C MET A 1 9.95 4.89 -8.80
N ALA A 2 10.21 5.82 -9.74
CA ALA A 2 9.17 6.45 -10.56
C ALA A 2 8.23 5.46 -11.26
N LEU A 3 8.79 4.45 -11.94
CA LEU A 3 7.98 3.42 -12.64
C LEU A 3 7.12 2.59 -11.68
N LEU A 4 7.59 2.33 -10.46
CA LEU A 4 6.81 1.62 -9.44
C LEU A 4 5.63 2.46 -8.96
N ILE A 5 5.84 3.76 -8.77
CA ILE A 5 4.78 4.72 -8.42
C ILE A 5 3.72 4.75 -9.54
N LEU A 6 4.15 4.77 -10.81
CA LEU A 6 3.25 4.70 -11.96
C LEU A 6 2.49 3.36 -12.03
N ALA A 7 3.14 2.24 -11.70
CA ALA A 7 2.48 0.93 -11.65
C ALA A 7 1.32 0.92 -10.66
N PHE A 8 1.50 1.51 -9.47
CA PHE A 8 0.43 1.66 -8.48
C PHE A 8 -0.69 2.64 -8.90
N ALA A 9 -0.41 3.58 -9.80
CA ALA A 9 -1.43 4.45 -10.39
C ALA A 9 -2.16 3.81 -11.60
N GLY A 10 -1.71 2.63 -12.04
CA GLY A 10 -2.32 1.88 -13.14
C GLY A 10 -3.74 1.42 -12.82
N GLN A 11 -4.62 1.41 -13.82
CA GLN A 11 -6.01 0.96 -13.67
C GLN A 11 -6.15 -0.56 -13.51
N ASN A 12 -5.06 -1.30 -13.71
CA ASN A 12 -4.97 -2.75 -13.56
C ASN A 12 -4.46 -3.18 -12.17
N VAL A 13 -4.20 -2.22 -11.26
CA VAL A 13 -3.72 -2.49 -9.90
C VAL A 13 -4.79 -2.03 -8.91
N SER A 14 -5.17 -2.95 -8.02
CA SER A 14 -6.09 -2.68 -6.91
C SER A 14 -5.34 -2.82 -5.60
N VAL A 15 -5.54 -1.87 -4.69
CA VAL A 15 -4.91 -1.84 -3.37
C VAL A 15 -6.00 -1.79 -2.31
N ASP A 16 -5.98 -2.77 -1.41
CA ASP A 16 -6.88 -2.82 -0.26
C ASP A 16 -6.31 -1.96 0.87
N SER A 17 -6.93 -0.80 1.11
CA SER A 17 -6.47 0.14 2.14
C SER A 17 -7.49 0.31 3.27
N GLY A 18 -6.98 0.46 4.48
CA GLY A 18 -7.79 0.63 5.70
C GLY A 18 -8.57 1.95 5.78
N SER A 19 -8.34 2.91 4.88
CA SER A 19 -9.07 4.19 4.89
C SER A 19 -10.50 4.12 4.31
N GLY A 20 -11.00 2.91 4.04
CA GLY A 20 -12.35 2.64 3.52
C GLY A 20 -12.41 2.68 2.00
N GLY A 21 -12.93 1.62 1.39
CA GLY A 21 -13.21 1.50 -0.05
C GLY A 21 -12.18 0.69 -0.86
N THR A 22 -12.64 -0.37 -1.54
CA THR A 22 -11.96 -0.97 -2.69
C THR A 22 -12.17 -0.06 -3.89
N TYR A 23 -11.27 0.90 -4.10
CA TYR A 23 -11.40 1.82 -5.23
C TYR A 23 -10.65 1.27 -6.44
N TYR A 24 -11.41 0.72 -7.39
CA TYR A 24 -10.97 0.68 -8.79
C TYR A 24 -10.57 2.10 -9.21
N GLY A 25 -9.36 2.28 -9.74
CA GLY A 25 -8.84 3.59 -10.12
C GLY A 25 -8.50 4.45 -8.91
N ASN A 26 -7.39 4.11 -8.24
CA ASN A 26 -6.99 4.71 -6.99
C ASN A 26 -6.52 6.17 -7.20
N ARG A 27 -7.48 7.11 -7.25
CA ARG A 27 -7.25 8.56 -7.38
C ARG A 27 -6.22 9.07 -6.37
N ARG A 28 -6.11 8.44 -5.21
CA ARG A 28 -5.09 8.77 -4.20
C ARG A 28 -3.70 8.35 -4.63
N LEU A 29 -3.51 7.16 -5.19
CA LEU A 29 -2.21 6.76 -5.75
C LEU A 29 -1.87 7.61 -6.99
N ALA A 30 -2.87 7.87 -7.85
CA ALA A 30 -2.70 8.72 -9.03
C ALA A 30 -2.28 10.16 -8.69
N ARG A 31 -2.75 10.74 -7.56
CA ARG A 31 -2.33 12.09 -7.14
C ARG A 31 -0.83 12.17 -6.82
N HIS A 32 -0.25 11.09 -6.29
CA HIS A 32 1.18 11.02 -5.97
C HIS A 32 2.02 10.76 -7.22
N ALA A 33 1.49 10.01 -8.19
CA ALA A 33 2.12 9.89 -9.50
C ALA A 33 2.11 11.22 -10.26
N ALA A 34 1.02 11.98 -10.20
CA ALA A 34 0.88 13.26 -10.89
C ALA A 34 1.94 14.29 -10.48
N THR A 35 2.41 14.28 -9.22
CA THR A 35 3.47 15.19 -8.76
C THR A 35 4.83 14.93 -9.42
N LEU A 36 4.98 13.82 -10.13
CA LEU A 36 6.20 13.50 -10.89
C LEU A 36 6.21 14.12 -12.29
N PHE A 37 5.13 14.76 -12.73
CA PHE A 37 5.03 15.39 -14.04
C PHE A 37 5.16 16.90 -13.94
N ASP A 38 5.80 17.51 -14.93
CA ASP A 38 5.78 18.96 -15.10
C ASP A 38 4.50 19.46 -15.79
N GLN A 39 4.44 20.77 -16.05
CA GLN A 39 3.29 21.41 -16.71
C GLN A 39 3.09 20.93 -18.16
N ASP A 40 4.14 20.41 -18.81
CA ASP A 40 4.11 19.87 -20.16
C ASP A 40 3.73 18.38 -20.19
N GLY A 41 3.53 17.75 -19.02
CA GLY A 41 3.23 16.33 -18.91
C GLY A 41 4.46 15.43 -19.10
N LYS A 42 5.68 15.96 -18.95
CA LYS A 42 6.91 15.16 -18.97
C LYS A 42 7.24 14.67 -17.57
N LEU A 43 7.71 13.43 -17.50
CA LEU A 43 8.13 12.83 -16.24
C LEU A 43 9.47 13.45 -15.79
N VAL A 44 9.46 14.10 -14.63
CA VAL A 44 10.64 14.72 -14.01
C VAL A 44 11.14 13.83 -12.87
N LEU A 45 12.37 13.35 -13.01
CA LEU A 45 13.01 12.44 -12.05
C LEU A 45 13.81 13.20 -10.98
N ASN A 46 13.16 14.16 -10.32
CA ASN A 46 13.76 14.82 -9.15
C ASN A 46 13.75 13.86 -7.95
N MET A 47 14.91 13.63 -7.34
CA MET A 47 15.05 12.65 -6.26
C MET A 47 14.27 13.00 -4.99
N ASP A 48 14.12 14.28 -4.66
CA ASP A 48 13.37 14.69 -3.47
C ASP A 48 11.87 14.51 -3.70
N THR A 49 11.37 14.91 -4.86
CA THR A 49 9.98 14.66 -5.27
C THR A 49 9.67 13.17 -5.34
N LEU A 50 10.60 12.37 -5.88
CA LEU A 50 10.47 10.91 -5.95
C LEU A 50 10.40 10.28 -4.56
N ARG A 51 11.23 10.73 -3.61
CA ARG A 51 11.21 10.23 -2.23
C ARG A 51 9.89 10.56 -1.53
N VAL A 52 9.40 11.79 -1.69
CA VAL A 52 8.11 12.21 -1.12
C VAL A 52 6.98 11.40 -1.72
N ALA A 53 6.91 11.29 -3.05
CA ALA A 53 5.89 10.52 -3.74
C ALA A 53 5.93 9.03 -3.35
N ALA A 54 7.12 8.43 -3.25
CA ALA A 54 7.27 7.04 -2.81
C ALA A 54 6.77 6.84 -1.38
N ARG A 55 7.13 7.72 -0.45
CA ARG A 55 6.63 7.67 0.94
C ARG A 55 5.12 7.76 1.00
N SER A 56 4.51 8.68 0.22
CA SER A 56 3.06 8.79 0.19
C SER A 56 2.37 7.55 -0.40
N ILE A 57 2.95 6.91 -1.42
CA ILE A 57 2.45 5.63 -1.92
C ILE A 57 2.56 4.55 -0.84
N PHE A 58 3.68 4.45 -0.12
CA PHE A 58 3.82 3.47 0.96
C PHE A 58 2.81 3.65 2.08
N VAL A 59 2.46 4.89 2.43
CA VAL A 59 1.40 5.19 3.42
C VAL A 59 0.03 4.70 2.96
N GLU A 60 -0.27 4.74 1.66
CA GLU A 60 -1.56 4.27 1.13
C GLU A 60 -1.60 2.74 0.94
N VAL A 61 -0.46 2.10 0.69
CA VAL A 61 -0.35 0.68 0.32
C VAL A 61 -0.05 -0.23 1.52
N LEU A 62 0.89 0.17 2.40
CA LEU A 62 1.29 -0.65 3.53
C LEU A 62 0.33 -0.44 4.70
N SER A 63 -0.19 -1.54 5.22
CA SER A 63 -1.13 -1.54 6.34
C SER A 63 -0.79 -2.69 7.29
N CYS A 64 -0.59 -2.36 8.57
CA CYS A 64 -0.37 -3.31 9.66
C CYS A 64 -1.66 -3.60 10.46
N ARG A 65 -2.84 -3.32 9.87
CA ARG A 65 -4.13 -3.56 10.55
C ARG A 65 -4.44 -5.05 10.54
N GLU A 66 -5.03 -5.56 11.61
CA GLU A 66 -5.45 -6.98 11.70
C GLU A 66 -6.82 -7.26 11.05
N ASN A 67 -7.07 -6.73 9.85
CA ASN A 67 -8.33 -6.93 9.13
C ASN A 67 -8.07 -7.30 7.66
N ARG A 68 -9.11 -7.27 6.81
CA ARG A 68 -8.98 -7.61 5.38
C ARG A 68 -7.94 -6.77 4.60
N THR A 69 -7.47 -5.66 5.17
CA THR A 69 -6.49 -4.75 4.56
C THR A 69 -5.09 -4.95 5.13
N ASP A 70 -4.86 -6.05 5.86
CA ASP A 70 -3.53 -6.39 6.36
C ASP A 70 -2.58 -6.70 5.21
N SER A 71 -1.44 -6.02 5.17
CA SER A 71 -0.33 -6.36 4.29
C SER A 71 0.51 -7.52 4.82
N GLY A 72 0.29 -7.93 6.08
CA GLY A 72 0.93 -9.05 6.72
C GLY A 72 2.41 -8.78 7.06
N ILE A 73 3.22 -9.84 6.99
CA ILE A 73 4.60 -9.82 7.50
C ILE A 73 5.51 -8.82 6.78
N VAL A 74 5.24 -8.51 5.50
CA VAL A 74 6.04 -7.55 4.73
C VAL A 74 5.88 -6.12 5.23
N ALA A 75 4.71 -5.73 5.73
CA ALA A 75 4.52 -4.40 6.32
C ALA A 75 5.21 -4.28 7.69
N ARG A 76 5.30 -5.38 8.44
CA ARG A 76 6.08 -5.46 9.68
C ARG A 76 7.57 -5.28 9.43
N VAL A 77 8.13 -6.03 8.47
CA VAL A 77 9.51 -5.86 8.00
C VAL A 77 9.76 -4.41 7.54
N ALA A 78 8.86 -3.84 6.74
CA ALA A 78 8.99 -2.45 6.29
C ALA A 78 9.00 -1.47 7.48
N GLY A 79 8.12 -1.68 8.46
CA GLY A 79 8.06 -0.90 9.70
C GLY A 79 9.35 -0.98 10.51
N GLU A 80 9.91 -2.17 10.69
CA GLU A 80 11.19 -2.39 11.37
C GLU A 80 12.33 -1.63 10.65
N VAL A 81 12.43 -1.77 9.32
CA VAL A 81 13.48 -1.13 8.51
C VAL A 81 13.43 0.40 8.59
N VAL A 82 12.24 0.99 8.66
CA VAL A 82 12.10 2.46 8.79
C VAL A 82 12.18 2.94 10.25
N GLY A 83 12.33 2.03 11.21
CA GLY A 83 12.32 2.36 12.64
C GLY A 83 10.98 2.90 13.11
N ALA A 84 9.88 2.34 12.62
CA ALA A 84 8.51 2.78 12.93
C ALA A 84 8.18 2.69 14.43
N ASP A 85 8.87 1.81 15.17
CA ASP A 85 8.73 1.68 16.63
C ASP A 85 8.98 3.01 17.36
N ASN A 86 9.88 3.86 16.84
CA ASN A 86 10.20 5.16 17.43
C ASN A 86 9.07 6.20 17.33
N PHE A 87 8.06 5.93 16.50
CA PHE A 87 6.91 6.81 16.29
C PHE A 87 5.65 6.30 16.99
N LEU A 88 5.74 5.18 17.70
CA LEU A 88 4.61 4.65 18.46
C LEU A 88 4.26 5.60 19.62
N PRO A 89 2.97 5.83 19.87
CA PRO A 89 2.54 6.67 21.00
C PRO A 89 2.87 5.98 22.32
N ASN A 90 3.05 6.78 23.38
CA ASN A 90 3.21 6.25 24.73
C ASN A 90 1.95 5.45 25.12
N MET A 91 2.14 4.17 25.44
CA MET A 91 1.13 3.22 25.87
C MET A 91 1.02 3.15 27.40
N GLY A 92 1.82 3.93 28.14
CA GLY A 92 1.79 4.05 29.59
C GLY A 92 0.60 4.87 30.12
N THR A 93 -0.49 4.96 29.37
CA THR A 93 -1.69 5.73 29.74
C THR A 93 -2.75 4.81 30.35
N ASP A 94 -3.63 5.37 31.19
CA ASP A 94 -4.72 4.58 31.80
C ASP A 94 -5.65 3.99 30.72
N ASP A 95 -5.89 4.73 29.64
CA ASP A 95 -6.71 4.29 28.50
C ASP A 95 -6.19 2.98 27.90
N PHE A 96 -4.89 2.90 27.60
CA PHE A 96 -4.30 1.68 27.02
C PHE A 96 -4.19 0.55 28.04
N LEU A 97 -3.71 0.85 29.25
CA LEU A 97 -3.53 -0.16 30.30
C LEU A 97 -4.86 -0.75 30.77
N SER A 98 -5.98 -0.05 30.58
CA SER A 98 -7.33 -0.57 30.85
C SER A 98 -7.74 -1.72 29.94
N CYS A 99 -7.19 -1.77 28.71
CA CYS A 99 -7.44 -2.81 27.72
C CYS A 99 -6.63 -4.09 27.97
N LEU A 100 -5.60 -4.03 28.82
CA LEU A 100 -4.72 -5.16 29.09
C LEU A 100 -5.34 -6.13 30.11
N SER A 101 -5.10 -7.42 29.88
CA SER A 101 -5.43 -8.46 30.86
C SER A 101 -4.53 -8.36 32.09
N ARG A 102 -4.95 -8.96 33.21
CA ARG A 102 -4.13 -9.02 34.43
C ARG A 102 -2.74 -9.60 34.17
N ALA A 103 -2.64 -10.66 33.38
CA ALA A 103 -1.37 -11.27 33.02
C ALA A 103 -0.47 -10.34 32.20
N ALA A 104 -1.04 -9.56 31.28
CA ALA A 104 -0.28 -8.58 30.49
C ALA A 104 0.23 -7.41 31.33
N LEU A 105 -0.56 -6.96 32.32
CA LEU A 105 -0.13 -5.94 33.29
C LEU A 105 0.99 -6.45 34.20
N GLU A 106 0.87 -7.67 34.72
CA GLU A 106 1.91 -8.31 35.53
C GLU A 106 3.20 -8.55 34.74
N GLY A 107 3.09 -8.89 33.44
CA GLY A 107 4.25 -8.96 32.53
C GLY A 107 4.94 -7.60 32.36
N SER A 108 4.15 -6.55 32.10
CA SER A 108 4.68 -5.18 31.96
C SER A 108 5.34 -4.66 33.24
N CYS A 109 4.88 -5.11 34.42
CA CYS A 109 5.49 -4.78 35.71
C CYS A 109 6.88 -5.41 35.89
N LYS A 110 7.12 -6.61 35.34
CA LYS A 110 8.45 -7.26 35.41
C LYS A 110 9.48 -6.47 34.61
N ASP A 111 9.08 -6.00 33.43
CA ASP A 111 9.95 -5.23 32.55
C ASP A 111 10.24 -3.83 33.14
N ALA A 112 9.26 -3.23 33.82
CA ALA A 112 9.41 -1.94 34.51
C ALA A 112 9.99 -2.04 35.94
N SER A 113 10.30 -3.25 36.44
CA SER A 113 10.72 -3.50 37.83
C SER A 113 9.75 -2.95 38.91
N ILE A 114 8.45 -2.93 38.61
CA ILE A 114 7.40 -2.51 39.55
C ILE A 114 6.81 -3.75 40.23
N LEU A 115 6.58 -3.70 41.55
CA LEU A 115 5.93 -4.79 42.27
C LEU A 115 4.44 -4.87 41.91
N PRO A 116 3.95 -6.01 41.39
CA PRO A 116 2.52 -6.19 41.12
C PRO A 116 1.72 -6.08 42.43
N ARG A 117 0.70 -5.21 42.43
CA ARG A 117 -0.18 -5.04 43.59
C ARG A 117 -1.35 -6.02 43.56
N GLN A 118 -1.96 -6.24 44.72
CA GLN A 118 -3.07 -7.19 44.88
C GLN A 118 -4.31 -6.81 44.05
N LYS A 119 -4.52 -5.51 43.82
CA LYS A 119 -5.58 -4.95 42.98
C LYS A 119 -5.02 -4.46 41.64
N VAL A 120 -5.61 -4.90 40.55
CA VAL A 120 -5.25 -4.50 39.17
C VAL A 120 -5.30 -2.98 38.98
N LYS A 121 -6.27 -2.31 39.58
CA LYS A 121 -6.41 -0.84 39.51
C LYS A 121 -5.20 -0.11 40.09
N ASP A 122 -4.66 -0.62 41.19
CA ASP A 122 -3.52 0.01 41.87
C ASP A 122 -2.21 -0.29 41.11
N THR A 123 -2.10 -1.47 40.49
CA THR A 123 -1.00 -1.81 39.58
C THR A 123 -0.98 -0.93 38.34
N ARG A 124 -2.15 -0.67 37.73
CA ARG A 124 -2.27 0.27 36.60
C ARG A 124 -1.87 1.68 37.01
N ALA A 125 -2.37 2.18 38.14
CA ALA A 125 -2.02 3.52 38.63
C ALA A 125 -0.50 3.67 38.83
N ALA A 126 0.16 2.65 39.38
CA ALA A 126 1.62 2.64 39.55
C ALA A 126 2.37 2.62 38.22
N LEU A 127 1.91 1.84 37.23
CA LEU A 127 2.47 1.85 35.87
C LEU A 127 2.30 3.21 35.18
N VAL A 128 1.11 3.81 35.28
CA VAL A 128 0.84 5.14 34.72
C VAL A 128 1.77 6.17 35.37
N GLU A 129 1.94 6.13 36.68
CA GLU A 129 2.83 7.07 37.39
C GLU A 129 4.29 6.91 36.96
N HIS A 130 4.77 5.67 36.84
CA HIS A 130 6.13 5.38 36.37
C HIS A 130 6.37 5.85 34.92
N PHE A 131 5.39 5.66 34.04
CA PHE A 131 5.47 6.05 32.62
C PHE A 131 4.94 7.45 32.31
N LYS A 132 4.82 8.32 33.33
CA LYS A 132 4.62 9.76 33.12
C LYS A 132 5.90 10.43 32.58
N GLU A 133 7.06 9.98 33.06
CA GLU A 133 8.37 10.57 32.70
C GLU A 133 9.11 9.74 31.64
N GLY A 134 8.64 8.51 31.35
CA GLY A 134 9.22 7.60 30.36
C GLY A 134 8.21 7.15 29.30
N SER A 135 8.70 6.63 28.18
CA SER A 135 7.87 6.01 27.14
C SER A 135 7.69 4.52 27.40
N PHE A 136 6.45 4.06 27.45
CA PHE A 136 6.12 2.64 27.44
C PHE A 136 5.55 2.26 26.08
N VAL A 137 6.08 1.21 25.47
CA VAL A 137 5.52 0.57 24.28
C VAL A 137 5.36 -0.90 24.59
N TYR A 138 4.14 -1.43 24.39
CA TYR A 138 3.87 -2.83 24.66
C TYR A 138 4.56 -3.72 23.61
N PRO A 139 5.27 -4.80 23.99
CA PRO A 139 6.06 -5.60 23.05
C PRO A 139 5.27 -6.17 21.86
N ALA A 140 3.98 -6.48 22.03
CA ALA A 140 3.16 -6.98 20.93
C ALA A 140 2.76 -5.91 19.90
N ALA A 141 2.97 -4.62 20.20
CA ALA A 141 2.71 -3.53 19.27
C ALA A 141 3.92 -3.16 18.40
N LEU A 142 5.07 -3.78 18.65
CA LEU A 142 6.29 -3.54 17.87
C LEU A 142 6.16 -4.08 16.44
N PHE A 143 6.85 -3.42 15.51
CA PHE A 143 6.85 -3.80 14.10
C PHE A 143 7.78 -4.98 13.79
N ALA A 144 8.71 -5.33 14.68
CA ALA A 144 9.62 -6.45 14.49
C ALA A 144 8.84 -7.75 14.22
N PRO A 145 9.02 -8.41 13.05
CA PRO A 145 8.32 -9.62 12.72
C PRO A 145 8.84 -10.79 13.55
N ASP A 146 7.95 -11.74 13.85
CA ASP A 146 8.39 -13.01 14.43
C ASP A 146 9.26 -13.78 13.43
N LYS A 147 10.47 -14.17 13.88
CA LYS A 147 11.49 -14.81 13.06
C LYS A 147 10.98 -16.13 12.46
N VAL A 148 10.20 -16.91 13.21
CA VAL A 148 9.68 -18.20 12.74
C VAL A 148 8.70 -17.96 11.58
N ASN A 149 7.76 -17.03 11.76
CA ASN A 149 6.82 -16.65 10.73
C ASN A 149 7.50 -16.03 9.49
N LEU A 150 8.56 -15.24 9.68
CA LEU A 150 9.32 -14.65 8.57
C LEU A 150 10.03 -15.72 7.74
N LEU A 151 10.68 -16.68 8.40
CA LEU A 151 11.34 -17.79 7.73
C LEU A 151 10.34 -18.69 6.98
N ALA A 152 9.18 -18.95 7.56
CA ALA A 152 8.12 -19.69 6.89
C ALA A 152 7.60 -18.96 5.65
N TRP A 153 7.41 -17.64 5.74
CA TRP A 153 7.03 -16.81 4.59
C TRP A 153 8.10 -16.80 3.50
N LEU A 154 9.38 -16.69 3.86
CA LEU A 154 10.49 -16.76 2.91
C LEU A 154 10.55 -18.12 2.19
N ALA A 155 10.44 -19.22 2.94
CA ALA A 155 10.44 -20.56 2.38
C ALA A 155 9.27 -20.79 1.42
N LYS A 156 8.08 -20.25 1.75
CA LYS A 156 6.88 -20.35 0.91
C LYS A 156 7.00 -19.59 -0.42
N ASN A 157 7.75 -18.49 -0.46
CA ASN A 157 7.88 -17.64 -1.64
C ASN A 157 9.24 -17.83 -2.36
N ALA A 158 10.03 -18.82 -1.97
CA ALA A 158 11.26 -19.16 -2.66
C ALA A 158 10.93 -19.71 -4.07
N VAL A 159 11.63 -19.20 -5.09
CA VAL A 159 11.45 -19.62 -6.47
C VAL A 159 11.77 -21.10 -6.58
N THR A 160 10.82 -21.88 -7.09
CA THR A 160 11.03 -23.29 -7.38
C THR A 160 11.38 -23.49 -8.86
N ALA A 161 12.03 -24.62 -9.18
CA ALA A 161 12.32 -24.98 -10.57
C ALA A 161 11.05 -25.08 -11.46
N ALA A 162 9.88 -25.32 -10.86
CA ALA A 162 8.61 -25.33 -11.56
C ALA A 162 8.15 -23.91 -11.93
N ASP A 163 8.40 -22.93 -11.06
CA ASP A 163 8.05 -21.51 -11.31
C ASP A 163 8.92 -20.94 -12.45
N GLU A 164 10.21 -21.28 -12.47
CA GLU A 164 11.12 -20.86 -13.55
C GLU A 164 10.69 -21.42 -14.92
N ALA A 165 10.19 -22.65 -14.97
CA ALA A 165 9.70 -23.27 -16.19
C ALA A 165 8.40 -22.61 -16.70
N ASP A 166 7.48 -22.23 -15.81
CA ASP A 166 6.25 -21.50 -16.19
C ASP A 166 6.59 -20.10 -16.71
N ASP A 167 7.47 -19.36 -16.03
CA ASP A 167 7.89 -18.02 -16.45
C ASP A 167 8.59 -18.04 -17.82
N GLN A 168 9.49 -19.00 -18.05
CA GLN A 168 10.12 -19.19 -19.37
C GLN A 168 9.10 -19.51 -20.46
N SER A 169 8.07 -20.32 -20.15
CA SER A 169 7.00 -20.66 -21.09
C SER A 169 6.15 -19.43 -21.46
N ARG A 170 5.84 -18.57 -20.49
CA ARG A 170 5.09 -17.31 -20.68
C ARG A 170 5.88 -16.29 -21.48
N ILE A 171 7.17 -16.12 -21.16
CA ILE A 171 8.08 -15.24 -21.91
C ILE A 171 8.19 -15.70 -23.36
N ARG A 172 8.35 -17.01 -23.60
CA ARG A 172 8.41 -17.59 -24.94
C ARG A 172 7.11 -17.37 -25.72
N THR A 173 5.96 -17.52 -25.06
CA THR A 173 4.63 -17.30 -25.65
C THR A 173 4.38 -15.82 -25.99
N LEU A 174 4.86 -14.90 -25.17
CA LEU A 174 4.79 -13.47 -25.46
C LEU A 174 5.69 -13.09 -26.63
N ALA A 175 6.92 -13.61 -26.68
CA ALA A 175 7.85 -13.37 -27.78
C ALA A 175 7.32 -13.88 -29.14
N THR A 176 6.63 -15.03 -29.18
CA THR A 176 6.02 -15.55 -30.42
C THR A 176 4.80 -14.74 -30.86
N ARG A 177 4.02 -14.19 -29.93
CA ARG A 177 2.91 -13.26 -30.24
C ARG A 177 3.39 -11.92 -30.80
N THR A 178 4.53 -11.41 -30.35
CA THR A 178 5.12 -10.17 -30.88
C THR A 178 5.76 -10.38 -32.26
N ALA A 179 6.20 -11.60 -32.59
CA ALA A 179 6.75 -11.96 -33.91
C ALA A 179 5.70 -12.23 -34.99
N ALA A 180 4.42 -12.40 -34.63
CA ALA A 180 3.33 -12.55 -35.59
C ALA A 180 2.97 -11.19 -36.22
N LYS A 181 3.63 -10.88 -37.35
CA LYS A 181 3.30 -9.73 -38.22
C LYS A 181 1.81 -9.78 -38.59
N PRO A 182 1.03 -8.68 -38.49
CA PRO A 182 -0.36 -8.71 -38.91
C PRO A 182 -0.42 -8.96 -40.41
N GLN A 183 -0.95 -10.12 -40.83
CA GLN A 183 -1.37 -10.33 -42.22
C GLN A 183 -2.53 -9.37 -42.49
N MET A 184 -2.24 -8.22 -43.12
CA MET A 184 -3.25 -7.49 -43.88
C MET A 184 -3.69 -8.39 -45.05
N THR A 185 -4.75 -9.16 -44.84
CA THR A 185 -5.51 -9.72 -45.94
C THR A 185 -6.29 -8.58 -46.57
N GLY A 186 -5.89 -8.23 -47.81
CA GLY A 186 -6.45 -7.11 -48.55
C GLY A 186 -7.96 -7.22 -48.70
N ARG A 187 -8.70 -6.26 -48.16
CA ARG A 187 -10.09 -6.02 -48.53
C ARG A 187 -10.29 -4.55 -48.89
N SER A 188 -10.18 -4.32 -50.20
CA SER A 188 -10.86 -3.28 -50.99
C SER A 188 -10.71 -1.83 -50.53
N VAL A 189 -9.81 -1.11 -51.22
CA VAL A 189 -9.82 0.35 -51.32
C VAL A 189 -11.13 0.78 -51.98
N ARG A 190 -12.12 1.20 -51.20
CA ARG A 190 -13.23 2.03 -51.69
C ARG A 190 -13.00 3.47 -51.21
N ARG A 191 -12.59 4.31 -52.16
CA ARG A 191 -12.66 5.78 -52.04
C ARG A 191 -14.12 6.16 -51.76
N LEU A 192 -14.36 6.84 -50.65
CA LEU A 192 -15.54 7.68 -50.45
C LEU A 192 -15.04 9.03 -49.92
N ASN A 193 -14.42 9.81 -50.80
CA ASN A 193 -14.35 11.26 -50.61
C ASN A 193 -15.62 11.85 -51.23
N SER A 194 -16.65 12.02 -50.41
CA SER A 194 -17.71 12.99 -50.65
C SER A 194 -17.70 13.96 -49.47
N PRO A 195 -17.56 15.28 -49.69
CA PRO A 195 -17.53 16.25 -48.60
C PRO A 195 -18.92 16.37 -47.95
N PRO A 196 -19.01 16.65 -46.63
CA PRO A 196 -20.29 16.86 -45.97
C PRO A 196 -20.93 18.18 -46.44
N ALA A 197 -22.20 18.11 -46.82
CA ALA A 197 -23.01 19.27 -47.16
C ALA A 197 -23.18 20.18 -45.93
N ILE A 198 -22.84 21.45 -46.10
CA ILE A 198 -23.06 22.52 -45.14
C ILE A 198 -24.57 22.75 -45.06
N ALA A 199 -25.15 22.58 -43.87
CA ALA A 199 -26.54 22.92 -43.60
C ALA A 199 -26.71 24.45 -43.67
N ASN A 200 -27.67 24.91 -44.50
CA ASN A 200 -28.05 26.31 -44.62
C ASN A 200 -28.80 26.77 -43.35
N PRO A 201 -28.48 27.95 -42.77
CA PRO A 201 -29.03 28.37 -41.49
C PRO A 201 -30.41 29.07 -41.57
N ASN A 202 -31.28 28.71 -42.53
CA ASN A 202 -32.53 29.46 -42.78
C ASN A 202 -33.84 28.67 -42.67
N ASP A 203 -33.83 27.44 -42.17
CA ASP A 203 -35.08 26.75 -41.83
C ASP A 203 -35.47 27.02 -40.37
N SER A 204 -36.11 28.16 -40.15
CA SER A 204 -36.91 28.40 -38.94
C SER A 204 -38.28 27.72 -39.11
N PRO A 205 -38.73 26.87 -38.17
CA PRO A 205 -40.09 26.35 -38.21
C PRO A 205 -41.11 27.44 -37.81
N PRO A 206 -42.28 27.53 -38.48
CA PRO A 206 -43.33 28.47 -38.09
C PRO A 206 -44.06 28.02 -36.81
N PRO A 207 -44.61 28.96 -36.02
CA PRO A 207 -45.22 28.67 -34.73
C PRO A 207 -46.68 28.24 -34.84
N ALA A 208 -47.06 27.19 -34.10
CA ALA A 208 -48.39 27.00 -33.50
C ALA A 208 -48.29 25.93 -32.39
#